data_AF-A0A392PX45-F1
#
_entry.id   AF-A0A392PX45-F1
#
_cell.length_a   1.000
_cell.length_b   1.000
_cell.length_c   1.000
_cell.angle_alpha   90.00
_cell.angle_beta   90.00
_cell.angle_gamma   90.00
#
_symmetry.space_group_name_H-M   'P 1'
#
loop_
_entity.id
_entity.type
_entity.pdbx_description
1 polymer ?
#
loop_
_entity_poly.entity_id
_entity_poly.type
_entity_poly.pdbx_seq_one_letter_code
_entity_poly.pdbx_strand_id
1 'polypeptide(L)' 'TVFGHNLKLEPLKAEKKAMWKREMNCLMSVCDYIVEFAPTAQYLDDGTIVEVNYF' A
#
# COMPACT_ATOMS: atom_id res chain seq x y z
N THR A 1 -10.23 -20.98 1.38
CA THR A 1 -9.34 -20.42 0.33
C THR A 1 -10.20 -19.76 -0.74
N VAL A 2 -9.80 -18.58 -1.26
CA VAL A 2 -10.59 -17.83 -2.26
C VAL A 2 -10.67 -18.59 -3.59
N PHE A 3 -9.54 -19.14 -4.06
CA PHE A 3 -9.40 -19.75 -5.38
C PHE A 3 -9.36 -21.29 -5.40
N GLY A 4 -9.34 -21.96 -4.25
CA GLY A 4 -8.98 -23.41 -4.17
C GLY A 4 -9.89 -24.38 -4.94
N HIS A 5 -11.08 -23.95 -5.39
CA HIS A 5 -12.00 -24.76 -6.20
C HIS A 5 -12.20 -24.22 -7.63
N ASN A 6 -11.53 -23.12 -8.00
CA ASN A 6 -11.64 -22.55 -9.34
C ASN A 6 -10.64 -23.26 -10.25
N LEU A 7 -11.14 -24.08 -11.18
CA LEU A 7 -10.34 -24.85 -12.14
C LEU A 7 -10.16 -24.11 -13.48
N LYS A 8 -10.81 -22.96 -13.63
CA LYS A 8 -10.78 -22.10 -14.82
C LYS A 8 -10.63 -20.65 -14.40
N LEU A 9 -10.08 -19.83 -15.30
CA LEU A 9 -10.03 -18.39 -15.15
C LEU A 9 -11.41 -17.81 -15.48
N GLU A 10 -12.21 -17.61 -14.44
CA GLU A 10 -13.56 -17.04 -14.53
C GLU A 10 -13.77 -15.97 -13.46
N PRO A 11 -14.74 -15.06 -13.65
CA PRO A 11 -15.02 -14.03 -12.66
C PRO A 11 -15.43 -14.61 -11.30
N LEU A 12 -14.84 -14.11 -10.22
CA LEU A 12 -15.28 -14.43 -8.86
C LEU A 12 -16.67 -13.87 -8.60
N LYS A 13 -17.50 -14.65 -7.89
CA LYS A 13 -18.73 -14.14 -7.27
C LYS A 13 -18.41 -12.91 -6.40
N ALA A 14 -19.31 -11.93 -6.40
CA ALA A 14 -19.09 -10.63 -5.75
C ALA A 14 -18.63 -10.75 -4.29
N GLU A 15 -19.24 -11.67 -3.52
CA GLU A 15 -18.88 -11.94 -2.13
C GLU A 15 -17.43 -12.42 -1.97
N LYS A 16 -17.02 -13.44 -2.74
CA LYS A 16 -15.64 -13.96 -2.72
C LYS A 16 -14.63 -12.90 -3.15
N LYS A 17 -14.99 -12.06 -4.13
CA LYS A 17 -14.15 -10.93 -4.58
C LYS A 17 -13.98 -9.90 -3.47
N ALA A 18 -15.03 -9.56 -2.74
CA ALA A 18 -14.98 -8.62 -1.62
C ALA A 18 -14.11 -9.17 -0.46
N MET A 19 -14.30 -10.44 -0.10
CA MET A 19 -13.48 -11.12 0.91
C MET A 19 -12.00 -11.11 0.53
N TRP A 20 -11.68 -11.51 -0.72
CA TRP A 20 -10.31 -11.49 -1.23
C TRP A 20 -9.70 -10.09 -1.19
N LYS A 21 -10.44 -9.06 -1.63
CA LYS A 21 -9.93 -7.69 -1.63
C LYS A 21 -9.56 -7.23 -0.22
N ARG A 22 -10.39 -7.53 0.77
CA ARG A 22 -10.11 -7.20 2.18
C ARG A 22 -8.86 -7.91 2.70
N GLU A 23 -8.75 -9.22 2.45
CA GLU A 23 -7.61 -10.03 2.91
C GLU A 23 -6.31 -9.59 2.23
N MET A 24 -6.36 -9.33 0.92
CA MET A 24 -5.20 -8.86 0.16
C MET A 24 -4.78 -7.46 0.62
N ASN A 25 -5.72 -6.55 0.88
CA ASN A 25 -5.41 -5.24 1.46
C ASN A 25 -4.72 -5.37 2.83
N CYS A 26 -5.18 -6.29 3.69
CA CYS A 26 -4.52 -6.55 4.97
C CYS A 26 -3.08 -7.04 4.78
N LEU A 27 -2.87 -8.00 3.88
CA LEU A 27 -1.53 -8.53 3.57
C LEU A 27 -0.59 -7.45 3.01
N MET A 28 -1.10 -6.59 2.13
CA MET A 28 -0.33 -5.51 1.50
C MET A 28 -0.11 -4.30 2.41
N SER A 29 -0.84 -4.16 3.51
CA SER A 29 -0.78 -2.97 4.37
C SER A 29 0.62 -2.67 4.91
N VAL A 30 1.47 -3.67 5.08
CA VAL A 30 2.85 -3.48 5.51
C VAL A 30 3.68 -2.70 4.49
N CYS A 31 3.38 -2.87 3.19
CA CYS A 31 4.14 -2.23 2.12
C CYS A 31 3.96 -0.72 2.10
N ASP A 32 2.85 -0.19 2.62
CA ASP A 32 2.59 1.25 2.73
C ASP A 32 3.57 1.93 3.71
N TYR A 33 4.23 1.15 4.57
CA TYR A 33 5.19 1.63 5.57
C TYR A 33 6.64 1.25 5.24
N ILE A 34 6.88 0.59 4.10
CA ILE A 34 8.24 0.34 3.63
C ILE A 34 8.69 1.58 2.86
N VAL A 35 9.40 2.46 3.54
CA VAL A 35 9.91 3.73 3.00
C VAL A 35 11.43 3.73 2.97
N GLU A 36 11.98 4.53 2.05
CA GLU A 36 13.41 4.80 1.99
C GLU A 36 13.73 6.06 2.78
N PHE A 37 14.72 5.96 3.66
CA PHE A 37 15.21 7.11 4.43
C PHE A 37 16.20 7.91 3.57
N ALA A 38 15.69 8.94 2.92
CA ALA A 38 16.48 9.85 2.08
C ALA A 38 16.43 11.29 2.66
N PRO A 39 17.56 12.02 2.62
CA PRO A 39 17.56 13.42 3.05
C PRO A 39 16.67 14.25 2.13
N THR A 40 15.87 15.15 2.72
CA THR A 40 15.02 16.10 1.98
C THR A 40 15.30 17.52 2.45
N ALA A 41 14.94 18.52 1.65
CA ALA A 41 15.03 19.93 2.02
C ALA A 41 13.63 20.56 2.02
N GLN A 42 13.32 21.33 3.05
CA GLN A 42 12.09 22.12 3.14
C GLN A 42 12.38 23.59 2.99
N TYR A 43 11.53 24.26 2.21
CA TYR A 43 11.54 25.71 2.02
C TYR A 43 10.45 26.30 2.91
N LEU A 44 10.87 27.12 3.88
CA LEU A 44 9.96 27.83 4.76
C LEU A 44 9.40 29.07 4.06
N ASP A 45 8.27 29.58 4.55
CA ASP A 45 7.60 30.76 3.99
C ASP A 45 8.48 32.03 4.04
N ASP A 46 9.48 32.06 4.92
CA ASP A 46 10.47 33.13 5.04
C ASP A 46 11.67 32.97 4.08
N GLY A 47 11.68 31.92 3.25
CA GLY A 47 12.73 31.59 2.30
C GLY A 47 13.89 30.78 2.86
N THR A 48 13.86 30.43 4.16
CA THR A 48 14.88 29.58 4.78
C THR A 48 14.78 28.15 4.26
N ILE A 49 15.92 27.55 3.92
CA ILE A 49 16.02 26.14 3.54
C ILE A 49 16.49 25.34 4.75
N VAL A 50 15.72 24.33 5.13
CA VAL A 50 16.02 23.43 6.25
C VAL A 50 16.21 22.02 5.71
N GLU A 51 17.33 21.38 6.03
CA GLU A 51 17.46 19.94 5.81
C GLU A 51 16.55 19.19 6.78
N VAL A 52 15.69 18.34 6.23
CA VAL A 52 14.77 17.51 6.99
C VAL A 52 14.96 16.06 6.61
N ASN A 53 15.23 15.26 7.63
CA ASN A 53 15.30 13.81 7.51
C ASN A 53 13.97 13.26 8.04
N TYR A 54 12.98 13.10 7.16
CA TYR A 54 11.76 12.36 7.49
C TYR A 54 12.04 10.86 7.41
N PHE A 55 11.34 10.10 8.25
CA PHE A 55 11.41 8.63 8.32
C PHE A 55 10.97 7.97 7.03
#